data_AF-A0A1M7RXC7-F1
#
_entry.id   AF-A0A1M7RXC7-F1
#
_cell.length_a   1.000
_cell.length_b   1.000
_cell.length_c   1.000
_cell.angle_alpha   90.00
_cell.angle_beta   90.00
_cell.angle_gamma   90.00
#
_symmetry.space_group_name_H-M   'P 1'
#
loop_
_entity.id
_entity.type
_entity.pdbx_description
1 polymer ?
#
loop_
_entity_poly.entity_id
_entity_poly.type
_entity_poly.pdbx_seq_one_letter_code
_entity_poly.pdbx_strand_id
1 'polypeptide(L)'
;MLIRDAHVSVTKKPLRLTPLGLVLLPLAVACAITGIAVLAISLSDRFTISASAPLMISTLLVYAALLLLLGRSSMANIRELESLGMTDTLTQLPNRRALHEDVERLSHSEDEIALALIDLDSFKQVNDHYGHAVGDQLIAQCAHLLREVCGNEARCYRLGGDEFAAVMAGKVAGTILEGMCRTLLERLA
;
A
#
# COMPACT_ATOMS: atom_id res chain seq x y z
N MET A 1 32.25 38.05 -31.34
CA MET A 1 31.16 38.75 -30.64
C MET A 1 29.87 38.03 -31.00
N LEU A 2 29.12 37.31 -30.16
CA LEU A 2 29.15 37.03 -28.74
C LEU A 2 28.50 35.64 -28.54
N ILE A 3 29.27 34.75 -27.91
CA ILE A 3 28.94 33.79 -26.84
C ILE A 3 27.47 33.32 -26.72
N ARG A 4 27.26 32.01 -26.97
CA ARG A 4 26.08 31.23 -26.55
C ARG A 4 26.15 31.01 -25.03
N ASP A 5 25.20 31.58 -24.29
CA ASP A 5 24.97 31.26 -22.88
C ASP A 5 24.29 29.90 -22.74
N ALA A 6 25.09 28.89 -22.36
CA ALA A 6 24.60 27.63 -21.85
C ALA A 6 24.18 27.83 -20.38
N HIS A 7 22.89 28.03 -20.14
CA HIS A 7 22.30 27.91 -18.81
C HIS A 7 22.41 26.44 -18.37
N VAL A 8 23.49 26.11 -17.68
CA VAL A 8 23.63 24.86 -16.91
C VAL A 8 22.74 25.00 -15.68
N SER A 9 21.56 24.42 -15.74
CA SER A 9 20.69 24.24 -14.58
C SER A 9 21.33 23.20 -13.65
N VAL A 10 22.00 23.69 -12.61
CA VAL A 10 22.45 22.86 -11.48
C VAL A 10 21.22 22.37 -10.74
N THR A 11 20.69 21.23 -11.17
CA THR A 11 19.67 20.49 -10.44
C THR A 11 20.31 19.96 -9.16
N LYS A 12 20.12 20.67 -8.05
CA LYS A 12 20.42 20.16 -6.71
C LYS A 12 19.57 18.91 -6.51
N LYS A 13 20.17 17.73 -6.71
CA LYS A 13 19.57 16.43 -6.43
C LYS A 13 19.13 16.47 -4.97
N PRO A 14 17.83 16.37 -4.64
CA PRO A 14 17.38 16.45 -3.26
C PRO A 14 18.03 15.31 -2.50
N LEU A 15 18.62 15.63 -1.35
CA LEU A 15 19.27 14.67 -0.47
C LEU A 15 18.19 13.64 -0.06
N ARG A 16 18.15 12.49 -0.74
CA ARG A 16 17.27 11.39 -0.36
C ARG A 16 17.85 10.79 0.91
N LEU A 17 17.39 11.29 2.06
CA LEU A 17 17.63 10.67 3.36
C LEU A 17 17.06 9.25 3.26
N THR A 18 17.94 8.27 3.14
CA THR A 18 17.53 6.88 3.22
C THR A 18 16.95 6.65 4.63
N PRO A 19 15.92 5.81 4.79
CA PRO A 19 15.37 5.50 6.12
C PRO A 19 16.46 4.99 7.07
N LEU A 20 17.48 4.34 6.50
CA LEU A 20 18.70 3.93 7.21
C LEU A 20 19.47 5.12 7.83
N GLY A 21 19.66 6.21 7.09
CA GLY A 21 20.36 7.41 7.57
C GLY A 21 19.58 8.18 8.63
N LEU A 22 18.24 8.16 8.57
CA LEU A 22 17.37 8.79 9.57
C LEU A 22 17.47 8.13 10.95
N VAL A 23 17.79 6.82 10.98
CA VAL A 23 17.91 6.03 12.21
C VAL A 23 19.38 5.94 12.69
N LEU A 24 20.32 5.73 11.78
CA LEU A 24 21.75 5.56 12.13
C LEU A 24 22.41 6.85 12.61
N LEU A 25 22.00 8.00 12.10
CA LEU A 25 22.59 9.30 12.45
C LEU A 25 22.34 9.69 13.92
N PRO A 26 21.08 9.72 14.44
CA PRO A 26 20.85 10.02 15.85
C PRO A 26 21.45 8.94 16.78
N LEU A 27 21.51 7.68 16.32
CA LEU A 27 22.18 6.60 17.05
C LEU A 27 23.69 6.88 17.23
N ALA A 28 24.39 7.22 16.14
CA ALA A 28 25.81 7.55 16.20
C ALA A 28 26.10 8.75 17.11
N VAL A 29 25.23 9.76 17.08
CA VAL A 29 25.34 10.96 17.94
C VAL A 29 25.14 10.62 19.41
N ALA A 30 24.12 9.84 19.77
CA ALA A 30 23.87 9.43 21.16
C ALA A 30 25.00 8.57 21.74
N CYS A 31 25.54 7.64 20.94
CA CYS A 31 26.71 6.83 21.32
C CYS A 31 27.97 7.70 21.52
N ALA A 32 28.19 8.70 20.66
CA ALA A 32 29.32 9.61 20.81
C ALA A 32 29.21 10.46 22.08
N ILE A 33 28.03 11.04 22.36
CA ILE A 33 27.80 11.87 23.55
C ILE A 33 28.02 11.07 24.83
N THR A 34 27.48 9.86 24.90
CA THR A 34 27.67 9.00 26.08
C THR A 34 29.10 8.51 26.25
N GLY A 35 29.76 8.12 25.16
CA GLY A 35 31.17 7.74 25.19
C GLY A 35 32.07 8.87 25.70
N ILE A 36 31.84 10.11 25.24
CA ILE A 36 32.57 11.29 25.68
C ILE A 36 32.30 11.58 27.17
N ALA A 37 31.04 11.48 27.61
CA ALA A 37 30.69 11.71 29.01
C ALA A 37 31.35 10.69 29.96
N VAL A 38 31.35 9.40 29.58
CA VAL A 38 32.02 8.33 30.34
C VAL A 38 33.54 8.55 30.38
N LEU A 39 34.14 8.95 29.26
CA LEU A 39 35.57 9.24 29.17
C LEU A 39 35.95 10.44 30.05
N ALA A 40 35.17 11.52 30.02
CA ALA A 40 35.39 12.72 30.83
C ALA A 40 35.28 12.42 32.34
N ILE A 41 34.31 11.59 32.75
CA ILE A 41 34.16 11.14 34.13
C ILE A 41 35.38 10.28 34.54
N SER A 42 35.85 9.41 33.66
CA SER A 42 36.99 8.52 33.92
C SER A 42 38.31 9.26 34.10
N LEU A 43 38.48 10.41 33.43
CA LEU A 43 39.66 11.27 33.55
C LEU A 43 39.66 12.15 34.81
N SER A 44 38.54 12.25 35.52
CA SER A 44 38.37 13.21 36.62
C SER A 44 38.80 12.72 38.02
N ASP A 45 39.44 11.54 38.12
CA ASP A 45 39.85 10.86 39.37
C ASP A 45 38.74 10.65 40.44
N ARG A 46 37.49 11.06 40.16
CA ARG A 46 36.30 10.85 41.00
C ARG A 46 35.57 9.59 40.55
N PHE A 47 36.25 8.46 40.61
CA PHE A 47 35.68 7.19 40.16
C PHE A 47 34.76 6.58 41.23
N THR A 48 33.47 6.94 41.19
CA THR A 48 32.41 6.16 41.83
C THR A 48 31.56 5.49 40.75
N ILE A 49 31.63 4.16 40.65
CA ILE A 49 30.89 3.33 39.67
C ILE A 49 29.37 3.61 39.69
N SER A 50 28.85 4.09 40.82
CA SER A 50 27.45 4.49 40.97
C SER A 50 27.04 5.72 40.16
N ALA A 51 27.97 6.59 39.74
CA ALA A 51 27.64 7.85 39.07
C ALA A 51 27.43 7.71 37.55
N SER A 52 28.06 6.72 36.90
CA SER A 52 27.98 6.51 35.44
C SER A 52 26.87 5.54 35.03
N ALA A 53 26.53 4.57 35.89
CA ALA A 53 25.41 3.65 35.66
C ALA A 53 24.07 4.34 35.30
N PRO A 54 23.61 5.40 36.00
CA PRO A 54 22.35 6.05 35.66
C PRO A 54 22.37 6.76 34.30
N LEU A 55 23.52 7.28 33.84
CA LEU A 55 23.67 7.90 32.51
C LEU A 55 23.57 6.86 31.38
N MET A 56 24.12 5.66 31.60
CA MET A 56 24.02 4.57 30.63
C MET A 56 22.58 4.04 30.56
N ILE A 57 21.94 3.86 31.71
CA ILE A 57 20.55 3.41 31.79
C ILE A 57 19.61 4.44 31.14
N SER A 58 19.78 5.73 31.45
CA SER A 58 18.92 6.78 30.86
C SER A 58 19.08 6.85 29.34
N THR A 59 20.31 6.74 28.83
CA THR A 59 20.54 6.72 27.37
C THR A 59 19.92 5.49 26.71
N LEU A 60 20.06 4.30 27.33
CA LEU A 60 19.44 3.08 26.83
C LEU A 60 17.91 3.19 26.80
N LEU A 61 17.30 3.78 27.83
CA LEU A 61 15.86 3.99 27.90
C LEU A 61 15.38 5.00 26.84
N VAL A 62 16.08 6.13 26.67
CA VAL A 62 15.76 7.12 25.62
C VAL A 62 15.88 6.48 24.24
N TYR A 63 16.91 5.66 24.02
CA TYR A 63 17.10 4.93 22.76
C TYR A 63 15.98 3.92 22.50
N ALA A 64 15.64 3.10 23.48
CA ALA A 64 14.54 2.14 23.38
C ALA A 64 13.20 2.85 23.08
N ALA A 65 12.94 3.97 23.75
CA ALA A 65 11.75 4.79 23.51
C ALA A 65 11.71 5.33 22.07
N LEU A 66 12.83 5.84 21.55
CA LEU A 66 12.92 6.35 20.17
C LEU A 66 12.62 5.26 19.14
N LEU A 67 13.20 4.06 19.31
CA LEU A 67 12.93 2.92 18.42
C LEU A 67 11.46 2.50 18.43
N LEU A 68 10.84 2.46 19.62
CA LEU A 68 9.42 2.12 19.74
C LEU A 68 8.53 3.16 19.08
N LEU A 69 8.80 4.46 19.28
CA LEU A 69 8.02 5.54 18.68
C LEU A 69 8.13 5.52 17.14
N LEU A 70 9.35 5.40 16.61
CA LEU A 70 9.59 5.30 15.16
C LEU A 70 8.94 4.05 14.56
N GLY A 71 9.03 2.90 15.24
CA GLY A 71 8.39 1.66 14.82
C GLY A 71 6.86 1.79 14.77
N ARG A 72 6.25 2.45 15.76
CA ARG A 72 4.80 2.71 15.76
C ARG A 72 4.38 3.66 14.63
N SER A 73 5.11 4.75 14.40
CA SER A 73 4.82 5.69 13.32
C SER A 73 4.98 5.07 11.94
N SER A 74 6.01 4.25 11.73
CA SER A 74 6.21 3.54 10.45
C SER A 74 5.07 2.57 10.16
N MET A 75 4.60 1.82 11.16
CA MET A 75 3.48 0.89 11.01
C MET A 75 2.15 1.60 10.76
N ALA A 76 1.93 2.77 11.37
CA ALA A 76 0.75 3.60 11.10
C ALA A 76 0.75 4.10 9.65
N ASN A 77 1.87 4.61 9.17
CA ASN A 77 2.00 5.12 7.80
C ASN A 77 1.84 4.01 6.74
N ILE A 78 2.35 2.81 7.00
CA ILE A 78 2.18 1.66 6.09
C ILE A 78 0.70 1.25 6.03
N ARG A 79 0.02 1.16 7.17
CA ARG A 79 -1.41 0.85 7.21
C ARG A 79 -2.25 1.93 6.54
N GLU A 80 -1.85 3.18 6.66
CA GLU A 80 -2.49 4.30 5.97
C GLU A 80 -2.28 4.20 4.46
N LEU A 81 -1.07 3.93 3.98
CA LEU A 81 -0.77 3.67 2.57
C LEU A 81 -1.55 2.46 2.02
N GLU A 82 -1.64 1.37 2.78
CA GLU A 82 -2.47 0.21 2.42
C GLU A 82 -3.95 0.56 2.39
N SER A 83 -4.42 1.42 3.32
CA SER A 83 -5.80 1.90 3.34
C SER A 83 -6.14 2.84 2.19
N LEU A 84 -5.15 3.52 1.62
CA LEU A 84 -5.31 4.40 0.46
C LEU A 84 -5.34 3.65 -0.88
N GLY A 85 -5.01 2.36 -0.89
CA GLY A 85 -5.09 1.53 -2.08
C GLY A 85 -6.55 1.33 -2.50
N MET A 86 -6.93 1.88 -3.66
CA MET A 86 -8.26 1.68 -4.28
C MET A 86 -8.21 0.65 -5.42
N THR A 87 -7.05 0.06 -5.66
CA THR A 87 -6.77 -0.85 -6.77
C THR A 87 -6.17 -2.15 -6.24
N ASP A 88 -6.63 -3.26 -6.78
CA ASP A 88 -6.07 -4.58 -6.55
C ASP A 88 -4.76 -4.75 -7.32
N THR A 89 -3.72 -5.25 -6.66
CA THR A 89 -2.36 -5.29 -7.23
C THR A 89 -2.19 -6.35 -8.32
N LEU A 90 -2.92 -7.46 -8.24
CA LEU A 90 -2.81 -8.55 -9.21
C LEU A 90 -3.55 -8.21 -10.51
N THR A 91 -4.78 -7.73 -10.37
CA THR A 91 -5.66 -7.49 -11.52
C THR A 91 -5.58 -6.07 -12.04
N GLN A 92 -5.18 -5.09 -11.23
CA GLN A 92 -5.32 -3.65 -11.50
C GLN A 92 -6.79 -3.18 -11.60
N LEU A 93 -7.75 -4.01 -11.19
CA LEU A 93 -9.13 -3.56 -11.02
C LEU A 93 -9.27 -2.75 -9.73
N PRO A 94 -10.23 -1.80 -9.67
CA PRO A 94 -10.68 -1.26 -8.40
C PRO A 94 -10.99 -2.37 -7.37
N ASN A 95 -10.63 -2.17 -6.11
CA ASN A 95 -10.82 -3.18 -5.08
C ASN A 95 -12.17 -3.06 -4.35
N ARG A 96 -12.42 -3.94 -3.36
CA ARG A 96 -13.62 -3.93 -2.51
C ARG A 96 -13.91 -2.55 -1.87
N ARG A 97 -12.88 -1.79 -1.46
CA ARG A 97 -13.05 -0.45 -0.89
C ARG A 97 -13.58 0.53 -1.93
N ALA A 98 -13.01 0.51 -3.13
CA ALA A 98 -13.49 1.33 -4.24
C ALA A 98 -14.95 1.03 -4.60
N LEU A 99 -15.35 -0.25 -4.60
CA LEU A 99 -16.75 -0.63 -4.79
C LEU A 99 -17.66 0.04 -3.76
N HIS A 100 -17.30 -0.04 -2.48
CA HIS A 100 -18.12 0.51 -1.41
C HIS A 100 -18.27 2.04 -1.55
N GLU A 101 -17.18 2.76 -1.82
CA GLU A 101 -17.23 4.21 -2.04
C GLU A 101 -18.05 4.59 -3.27
N ASP A 102 -17.94 3.83 -4.36
CA ASP A 102 -18.69 4.11 -5.59
C ASP A 102 -20.18 3.79 -5.42
N VAL A 103 -20.55 2.69 -4.76
CA VAL A 103 -21.95 2.37 -4.46
C VAL A 103 -22.57 3.38 -3.50
N GLU A 104 -21.85 3.80 -2.46
CA GLU A 104 -22.30 4.86 -1.55
C GLU A 104 -22.49 6.19 -2.28
N ARG A 105 -21.61 6.52 -3.22
CA ARG A 105 -21.79 7.72 -4.06
C ARG A 105 -23.01 7.60 -4.97
N LEU A 106 -23.20 6.44 -5.61
CA LEU A 106 -24.30 6.19 -6.52
C LEU A 106 -25.64 6.13 -5.80
N SER A 107 -25.70 5.67 -4.55
CA SER A 107 -26.95 5.59 -3.77
C SER A 107 -27.58 6.96 -3.49
N HIS A 108 -26.84 8.05 -3.71
CA HIS A 108 -27.36 9.42 -3.63
C HIS A 108 -27.95 9.92 -4.95
N SER A 109 -27.86 9.15 -6.04
CA SER A 109 -28.47 9.45 -7.34
C SER A 109 -29.88 8.88 -7.44
N GLU A 110 -30.72 9.46 -8.29
CA GLU A 110 -32.06 8.91 -8.61
C GLU A 110 -32.02 7.82 -9.70
N ASP A 111 -30.83 7.51 -10.23
CA ASP A 111 -30.68 6.50 -11.27
C ASP A 111 -30.83 5.08 -10.68
N GLU A 112 -31.34 4.16 -11.50
CA GLU A 112 -31.30 2.73 -11.18
C GLU A 112 -29.84 2.26 -11.10
N ILE A 113 -29.53 1.50 -10.05
CA ILE A 113 -28.19 0.93 -9.84
C ILE A 113 -28.30 -0.59 -9.93
N ALA A 114 -27.48 -1.18 -10.78
CA ALA A 114 -27.33 -2.62 -10.90
C ALA A 114 -25.95 -3.05 -10.41
N LEU A 115 -25.91 -4.09 -9.59
CA LEU A 115 -24.70 -4.72 -9.07
C LEU A 115 -24.74 -6.21 -9.39
N ALA A 116 -23.72 -6.68 -10.10
CA ALA A 116 -23.47 -8.11 -10.30
C ALA A 116 -22.31 -8.54 -9.39
N LEU A 117 -22.51 -9.63 -8.65
CA LEU A 117 -21.46 -10.32 -7.92
C LEU A 117 -21.10 -11.59 -8.69
N ILE A 118 -19.81 -11.82 -8.89
CA ILE A 118 -19.28 -12.85 -9.76
C ILE A 118 -18.24 -13.63 -8.97
N ASP A 119 -18.35 -14.96 -8.98
CA ASP A 119 -17.45 -15.87 -8.29
C ASP A 119 -16.93 -16.91 -9.28
N LEU A 120 -15.67 -17.34 -9.15
CA LEU A 120 -15.10 -18.36 -10.03
C LEU A 120 -15.33 -19.76 -9.44
N ASP A 121 -16.21 -20.53 -10.08
CA ASP A 121 -16.50 -21.89 -9.68
C ASP A 121 -15.24 -22.76 -9.59
N SER A 122 -15.10 -23.48 -8.47
CA SER A 122 -14.01 -24.44 -8.24
C SER A 122 -12.59 -23.85 -8.33
N PHE A 123 -12.40 -22.54 -8.16
CA PHE A 123 -11.07 -21.90 -8.22
C PHE A 123 -10.05 -22.52 -7.26
N LYS A 124 -10.49 -22.92 -6.05
CA LYS A 124 -9.64 -23.64 -5.10
C LYS A 124 -9.05 -24.93 -5.69
N GLN A 125 -9.81 -25.68 -6.48
CA GLN A 125 -9.32 -26.92 -7.10
C GLN A 125 -8.21 -26.64 -8.12
N VAL A 126 -8.30 -25.51 -8.84
CA VAL A 126 -7.25 -25.05 -9.76
C VAL A 126 -5.97 -24.75 -8.99
N ASN A 127 -6.08 -24.01 -7.87
CA ASN A 127 -4.93 -23.74 -7.00
C ASN A 127 -4.31 -25.02 -6.44
N ASP A 128 -5.14 -25.96 -6.00
CA ASP A 128 -4.69 -27.21 -5.39
C ASP A 128 -3.98 -28.13 -6.41
N HIS A 129 -4.43 -28.15 -7.68
CA HIS A 129 -3.83 -29.00 -8.73
C HIS A 129 -2.66 -28.35 -9.48
N TYR A 130 -2.74 -27.05 -9.76
CA TYR A 130 -1.81 -26.35 -10.66
C TYR A 130 -0.96 -25.30 -9.94
N GLY A 131 -1.23 -25.04 -8.67
CA GLY A 131 -0.53 -24.06 -7.84
C GLY A 131 -1.05 -22.64 -7.99
N HIS A 132 -0.75 -21.81 -6.99
CA HIS A 132 -1.22 -20.42 -6.92
C HIS A 132 -0.80 -19.55 -8.10
N ALA A 133 0.37 -19.79 -8.71
CA ALA A 133 0.81 -19.01 -9.86
C ALA A 133 -0.13 -19.18 -11.08
N VAL A 134 -0.71 -20.37 -11.27
CA VAL A 134 -1.70 -20.63 -12.32
C VAL A 134 -3.05 -20.03 -11.94
N GLY A 135 -3.44 -20.11 -10.66
CA GLY A 135 -4.62 -19.42 -10.16
C GLY A 135 -4.55 -17.91 -10.36
N ASP A 136 -3.40 -17.29 -10.11
CA ASP A 136 -3.17 -15.86 -10.32
C ASP A 136 -3.30 -15.48 -11.80
N GLN A 137 -2.83 -16.34 -12.72
CA GLN A 137 -3.02 -16.16 -14.16
C GLN A 137 -4.50 -16.26 -14.54
N LEU A 138 -5.25 -17.21 -13.98
CA LEU A 138 -6.68 -17.35 -14.21
C LEU A 138 -7.46 -16.12 -13.71
N ILE A 139 -7.11 -15.61 -12.52
CA ILE A 139 -7.67 -14.36 -11.98
C ILE A 139 -7.38 -13.18 -12.92
N ALA A 140 -6.15 -13.05 -13.41
CA ALA A 140 -5.78 -11.98 -14.32
C ALA A 140 -6.53 -12.06 -15.67
N GLN A 141 -6.73 -13.27 -16.20
CA GLN A 141 -7.51 -13.49 -17.41
C GLN A 141 -9.00 -13.18 -17.21
N CYS A 142 -9.59 -13.60 -16.09
CA CYS A 142 -10.97 -13.25 -15.76
C CYS A 142 -11.16 -11.74 -15.65
N ALA A 143 -10.23 -11.04 -14.96
CA ALA A 143 -10.25 -9.58 -14.87
C ALA A 143 -10.17 -8.89 -16.23
N HIS A 144 -9.37 -9.43 -17.17
CA HIS A 144 -9.30 -8.93 -18.54
C HIS A 144 -10.63 -9.13 -19.27
N LEU A 145 -11.21 -10.33 -19.19
CA LEU A 145 -12.48 -10.65 -19.82
C LEU A 145 -13.62 -9.75 -19.31
N LEU A 146 -13.67 -9.52 -18.00
CA LEU A 146 -14.63 -8.61 -17.37
C LEU A 146 -14.55 -7.21 -17.97
N ARG A 147 -13.35 -6.64 -18.10
CA ARG A 147 -13.18 -5.32 -18.73
C ARG A 147 -13.61 -5.30 -20.18
N GLU A 148 -13.32 -6.36 -20.93
CA GLU A 148 -13.66 -6.43 -22.35
C GLU A 148 -15.18 -6.47 -22.56
N VAL A 149 -15.89 -7.27 -21.76
CA VAL A 149 -17.35 -7.40 -21.87
C VAL A 149 -18.08 -6.18 -21.31
N CYS A 150 -17.65 -5.66 -20.15
CA CYS A 150 -18.29 -4.50 -19.52
C CYS A 150 -17.96 -3.16 -20.20
N GLY A 151 -16.80 -3.08 -20.87
CA GLY A 151 -16.37 -1.88 -21.58
C GLY A 151 -16.39 -0.62 -20.71
N ASN A 152 -17.02 0.44 -21.21
CA ASN A 152 -17.21 1.70 -20.49
C ASN A 152 -18.59 1.80 -19.82
N GLU A 153 -19.46 0.80 -20.01
CA GLU A 153 -20.85 0.84 -19.53
C GLU A 153 -20.97 0.40 -18.07
N ALA A 154 -20.17 -0.59 -17.66
CA ALA A 154 -20.10 -1.05 -16.28
C ALA A 154 -18.67 -0.99 -15.75
N ARG A 155 -18.53 -0.61 -14.47
CA ARG A 155 -17.25 -0.58 -13.78
C ARG A 155 -17.03 -1.91 -13.06
N CYS A 156 -15.91 -2.57 -13.33
CA CYS A 156 -15.55 -3.85 -12.71
C CYS A 156 -14.66 -3.66 -11.48
N TYR A 157 -14.76 -4.57 -10.51
CA TYR A 157 -14.02 -4.57 -9.25
C TYR A 157 -13.55 -5.99 -8.91
N ARG A 158 -12.45 -6.10 -8.15
CA ARG A 158 -12.06 -7.35 -7.47
C ARG A 158 -12.31 -7.23 -5.98
N LEU A 159 -13.07 -8.16 -5.42
CA LEU A 159 -13.46 -8.15 -4.01
C LEU A 159 -12.46 -8.88 -3.12
N GLY A 160 -11.70 -9.81 -3.69
CA GLY A 160 -10.68 -10.63 -3.02
C GLY A 160 -10.74 -12.07 -3.52
N GLY A 161 -9.68 -12.85 -3.34
CA GLY A 161 -9.65 -14.25 -3.81
C GLY A 161 -10.02 -14.37 -5.31
N ASP A 162 -11.12 -15.05 -5.55
CA ASP A 162 -11.84 -15.35 -6.80
C ASP A 162 -13.09 -14.49 -7.04
N GLU A 163 -13.44 -13.59 -6.11
CA GLU A 163 -14.65 -12.77 -6.16
C GLU A 163 -14.43 -11.47 -6.94
N PHE A 164 -15.38 -11.17 -7.84
CA PHE A 164 -15.45 -9.96 -8.64
C PHE A 164 -16.82 -9.29 -8.51
N ALA A 165 -16.90 -8.03 -8.90
CA ALA A 165 -18.16 -7.33 -9.06
C ALA A 165 -18.18 -6.45 -10.30
N ALA A 166 -19.37 -6.17 -10.82
CA ALA A 166 -19.59 -5.13 -11.83
C ALA A 166 -20.76 -4.24 -11.39
N VAL A 167 -20.57 -2.92 -11.50
CA VAL A 167 -21.60 -1.93 -11.16
C VAL A 167 -21.89 -1.05 -12.36
N MET A 168 -23.18 -0.82 -12.59
CA MET A 168 -23.69 0.11 -13.57
C MET A 168 -24.77 0.97 -12.92
N ALA A 169 -24.83 2.24 -13.32
CA ALA A 169 -25.93 3.13 -12.97
C ALA A 169 -26.48 3.78 -14.25
N GLY A 170 -27.79 4.00 -14.29
CA GLY A 170 -28.48 4.63 -15.39
C GLY A 170 -29.80 3.96 -15.73
N LYS A 171 -30.50 4.48 -16.73
CA LYS A 171 -31.79 3.91 -17.15
C LYS A 171 -31.59 2.50 -17.66
N VAL A 172 -32.35 1.55 -17.10
CA VAL A 172 -32.33 0.13 -17.49
C VAL A 172 -30.99 -0.56 -17.19
N ALA A 173 -30.26 -0.08 -16.17
CA ALA A 173 -28.97 -0.64 -15.75
C ALA A 173 -29.06 -2.14 -15.46
N GLY A 174 -30.16 -2.61 -14.85
CA GLY A 174 -30.38 -4.03 -14.56
C GLY A 174 -30.36 -4.90 -15.82
N THR A 175 -31.12 -4.53 -16.85
CA THR A 175 -31.23 -5.32 -18.10
C THR A 175 -29.92 -5.35 -18.87
N ILE A 176 -29.19 -4.22 -18.91
CA ILE A 176 -27.90 -4.15 -19.61
C ILE A 176 -26.87 -5.02 -18.88
N LEU A 177 -26.80 -4.90 -17.55
CA LEU A 177 -25.86 -5.69 -16.76
C LEU A 177 -26.17 -7.19 -16.80
N GLU A 178 -27.44 -7.58 -16.86
CA GLU A 178 -27.83 -8.97 -17.10
C GLU A 178 -27.31 -9.48 -18.45
N GLY A 179 -27.45 -8.69 -19.52
CA GLY A 179 -26.93 -9.02 -20.85
C GLY A 179 -25.40 -9.20 -20.86
N MET A 180 -24.68 -8.35 -20.13
CA MET A 180 -23.23 -8.50 -19.93
C MET A 180 -22.90 -9.78 -19.15
N CYS A 181 -23.64 -10.10 -18.10
CA CYS A 181 -23.44 -11.34 -17.33
C CYS A 181 -23.65 -12.59 -18.20
N ARG A 182 -24.68 -12.58 -19.07
CA ARG A 182 -24.90 -13.67 -20.03
C ARG A 182 -23.71 -13.82 -21.00
N THR A 183 -23.22 -12.70 -21.53
CA THR A 183 -22.05 -12.69 -22.42
C THR A 183 -20.79 -13.21 -21.71
N LEU A 184 -20.61 -12.88 -20.43
CA LEU A 184 -19.50 -13.39 -19.62
C LEU A 184 -19.58 -14.91 -19.44
N LEU A 185 -20.76 -15.44 -19.13
CA LEU A 185 -20.98 -16.88 -19.00
C LEU A 185 -20.70 -17.61 -20.32
N GLU A 186 -21.13 -17.05 -21.46
CA GLU A 186 -20.89 -17.64 -22.79
C GLU A 186 -19.40 -17.65 -23.18
N ARG A 187 -18.61 -16.68 -22.72
CA ARG A 187 -17.17 -16.61 -23.03
C ARG A 187 -16.28 -17.40 -22.07
N LEU A 188 -16.80 -17.76 -20.89
CA LEU A 188 -16.11 -18.58 -19.90
C LEU A 188 -16.40 -20.08 -20.02
N ALA A 189 -17.49 -20.45 -20.72
CA ALA A 189 -17.87 -21.82 -21.04
C ALA A 189 -17.06 -22.40 -22.21
#